data_AF-A0A956PNW3-F1
#
_entry.id   AF-A0A956PNW3-F1
#
_cell.length_a   1.000
_cell.length_b   1.000
_cell.length_c   1.000
_cell.angle_alpha   90.00
_cell.angle_beta   90.00
_cell.angle_gamma   90.00
#
_symmetry.space_group_name_H-M   'P 1'
#
loop_
_entity.id
_entity.type
_entity.pdbx_description
1 polymer ?
#
loop_
_entity_poly.entity_id
_entity_poly.type
_entity_poly.pdbx_seq_one_letter_code
_entity_poly.pdbx_strand_id
1 'polypeptide(L)'
;GAHYVGDRPESTQANRYINQLERDFNVSERKKWLESNGYAAESARPFLVSGRSTAASGDVGGYLLGALLPIGLLVMIALGGAYPAIDTTAGERERGTWETLQSCAPNLSTILISKYLFVSLVCCISGVLNLFAMLISIRSIVAPLLRDNESITFTVGPQTLLVLLAGVVGVSFFVAAALMLCSIFARTFREGQALTTPMFMVIALPVLPLSDPSLQLNTKLAFVPLVNLALVWRQALQGEFNIQYIAQTLLVLGGMVTLALWVGSRLLRNESLMTGPGLEMDWKRFTGVIKGVFRGN
;
A
#
# COMPACT_ATOMS: atom_id res chain seq x y z
N GLY A 1 -46.36 19.32 1.92
CA GLY A 1 -44.90 19.24 1.79
C GLY A 1 -44.28 19.61 3.12
N ALA A 2 -43.44 18.73 3.68
CA ALA A 2 -42.73 19.02 4.92
C ALA A 2 -41.60 20.03 4.62
N HIS A 3 -41.63 21.19 5.27
CA HIS A 3 -40.53 22.16 5.17
C HIS A 3 -39.37 21.70 6.05
N TYR A 4 -38.16 21.68 5.48
CA TYR A 4 -36.99 21.12 6.13
C TYR A 4 -35.77 22.06 6.03
N VAL A 5 -35.03 22.25 7.13
CA VAL A 5 -33.84 23.13 7.18
C VAL A 5 -32.57 22.28 7.09
N GLY A 6 -31.92 22.29 5.93
CA GLY A 6 -30.75 21.45 5.59
C GLY A 6 -29.57 21.46 6.56
N ASP A 7 -29.42 22.51 7.37
CA ASP A 7 -28.22 22.80 8.16
C ASP A 7 -28.24 22.21 9.59
N ARG A 8 -29.28 21.44 9.96
CA ARG A 8 -29.35 20.77 11.28
C ARG A 8 -29.45 19.24 11.12
N PRO A 9 -28.54 18.45 11.72
CA PRO A 9 -28.51 17.00 11.53
C PRO A 9 -29.77 16.30 12.05
N GLU A 10 -30.29 16.70 13.20
CA GLU A 10 -31.52 16.14 13.81
C GLU A 10 -32.74 16.29 12.91
N SER A 11 -32.84 17.44 12.27
CA SER A 11 -33.98 17.75 11.46
C SER A 11 -33.90 16.95 10.13
N THR A 12 -32.69 16.61 9.66
CA THR A 12 -32.46 15.83 8.42
C THR A 12 -32.87 14.38 8.66
N GLN A 13 -32.58 13.90 9.86
CA GLN A 13 -32.98 12.58 10.33
C GLN A 13 -34.50 12.49 10.47
N ALA A 14 -35.14 13.50 11.05
CA ALA A 14 -36.61 13.58 11.14
C ALA A 14 -37.27 13.57 9.76
N ASN A 15 -36.75 14.33 8.79
CA ASN A 15 -37.27 14.34 7.42
C ASN A 15 -37.09 12.98 6.72
N ARG A 16 -35.95 12.29 6.93
CA ARG A 16 -35.75 10.93 6.39
C ARG A 16 -36.74 9.94 6.98
N TYR A 17 -36.99 10.02 8.29
CA TYR A 17 -37.94 9.15 8.98
C TYR A 17 -39.38 9.38 8.51
N ILE A 18 -39.81 10.65 8.37
CA ILE A 18 -41.13 11.00 7.85
C ILE A 18 -41.30 10.52 6.40
N ASN A 19 -40.29 10.70 5.54
CA ASN A 19 -40.34 10.22 4.16
C ASN A 19 -40.37 8.69 4.06
N GLN A 20 -39.75 7.96 5.00
CA GLN A 20 -39.87 6.51 5.07
C GLN A 20 -41.27 6.08 5.48
N LEU A 21 -41.82 6.67 6.55
CA LEU A 21 -43.19 6.41 7.00
C LEU A 21 -44.23 6.72 5.92
N GLU A 22 -44.08 7.83 5.21
CA GLU A 22 -44.98 8.20 4.11
C GLU A 22 -44.93 7.18 2.97
N ARG A 23 -43.73 6.71 2.61
CA ARG A 23 -43.59 5.64 1.60
C ARG A 23 -44.24 4.35 2.06
N ASP A 24 -43.99 3.92 3.29
CA ASP A 24 -44.52 2.67 3.83
C ASP A 24 -46.05 2.71 3.94
N PHE A 25 -46.60 3.85 4.41
CA PHE A 25 -48.04 4.09 4.47
C PHE A 25 -48.65 4.04 3.07
N ASN A 26 -48.10 4.79 2.12
CA ASN A 26 -48.58 4.82 0.73
C ASN A 26 -48.52 3.44 0.05
N VAL A 27 -47.48 2.63 0.32
CA VAL A 27 -47.38 1.26 -0.19
C VAL A 27 -48.46 0.36 0.42
N SER A 28 -48.71 0.47 1.73
CA SER A 28 -49.70 -0.35 2.42
C SER A 28 -51.14 -0.03 2.01
N GLU A 29 -51.51 1.25 1.93
CA GLU A 29 -52.84 1.68 1.53
C GLU A 29 -53.10 1.40 0.04
N ARG A 30 -52.09 1.61 -0.82
CA ARG A 30 -52.20 1.24 -2.23
C ARG A 30 -52.43 -0.25 -2.40
N LYS A 31 -51.76 -1.10 -1.62
CA LYS A 31 -51.96 -2.56 -1.65
C LYS A 31 -53.40 -2.93 -1.26
N LYS A 32 -53.92 -2.38 -0.15
CA LYS A 32 -55.31 -2.60 0.27
C LYS A 32 -56.32 -2.13 -0.78
N TRP A 33 -56.11 -0.96 -1.36
CA TRP A 33 -56.97 -0.41 -2.41
C TRP A 33 -57.01 -1.31 -3.65
N LEU A 34 -55.86 -1.86 -4.07
CA LEU A 34 -55.79 -2.79 -5.21
C LEU A 34 -56.52 -4.10 -4.93
N GLU A 35 -56.31 -4.69 -3.74
CA GLU A 35 -56.98 -5.92 -3.30
C GLU A 35 -58.50 -5.73 -3.23
N SER A 36 -58.97 -4.57 -2.75
CA SER A 36 -60.41 -4.26 -2.67
C SER A 36 -61.08 -4.06 -4.04
N ASN A 37 -60.31 -3.71 -5.07
CA ASN A 37 -60.81 -3.49 -6.44
C ASN A 37 -60.54 -4.68 -7.37
N GLY A 38 -60.11 -5.83 -6.83
CA GLY A 38 -59.91 -7.07 -7.59
C GLY A 38 -58.65 -7.09 -8.47
N TYR A 39 -57.72 -6.15 -8.28
CA TYR A 39 -56.45 -6.14 -8.99
C TYR A 39 -55.37 -6.89 -8.20
N ALA A 40 -54.60 -7.74 -8.87
CA ALA A 40 -53.46 -8.43 -8.23
C ALA A 40 -52.42 -7.40 -7.76
N ALA A 41 -51.96 -7.50 -6.50
CA ALA A 41 -51.02 -6.55 -5.89
C ALA A 41 -49.70 -6.36 -6.68
N GLU A 42 -49.35 -7.30 -7.54
CA GLU A 42 -48.17 -7.26 -8.42
C GLU A 42 -48.33 -6.28 -9.60
N SER A 43 -49.56 -5.95 -10.01
CA SER A 43 -49.84 -5.03 -11.12
C SER A 43 -49.47 -3.56 -10.82
N ALA A 44 -49.22 -3.22 -9.56
CA ALA A 44 -48.83 -1.88 -9.11
C ALA A 44 -47.32 -1.68 -8.94
N ARG A 45 -46.50 -2.54 -9.54
CA ARG A 45 -45.06 -2.33 -9.70
C ARG A 45 -44.78 -1.84 -11.13
N PRO A 46 -44.91 -0.53 -11.43
CA PRO A 46 -44.64 -0.01 -12.78
C PRO A 46 -43.18 -0.20 -13.24
N PHE A 47 -42.27 -0.48 -12.31
CA PHE A 47 -40.89 -0.83 -12.58
C PHE A 47 -40.48 -2.06 -11.78
N LEU A 48 -40.08 -3.12 -12.49
CA LEU A 48 -39.28 -4.22 -11.96
C LEU A 48 -37.83 -3.75 -11.97
N VAL A 49 -37.32 -3.27 -10.84
CA VAL A 49 -35.89 -2.99 -10.68
C VAL A 49 -35.20 -4.35 -10.50
N SER A 50 -34.82 -4.97 -11.61
CA SER A 50 -33.88 -6.08 -11.59
C SER A 50 -32.46 -5.50 -11.58
N GLY A 51 -31.77 -5.64 -10.46
CA GLY A 51 -30.35 -5.33 -10.37
C GLY A 51 -29.56 -6.38 -11.12
N ARG A 52 -29.43 -6.23 -12.45
CA ARG A 52 -28.49 -7.02 -13.23
C ARG A 52 -27.13 -6.36 -13.11
N SER A 53 -26.19 -7.03 -12.45
CA SER A 53 -24.79 -6.60 -12.44
C SER A 53 -24.33 -6.45 -13.89
N THR A 54 -24.05 -5.21 -14.32
CA THR A 54 -23.41 -4.92 -15.63
C THR A 54 -21.91 -5.15 -15.58
N ALA A 55 -21.37 -5.45 -14.40
CA ALA A 55 -20.01 -5.89 -14.22
C ALA A 55 -19.85 -7.32 -14.73
N ALA A 56 -18.84 -7.54 -15.58
CA ALA A 56 -18.49 -8.87 -16.07
C ALA A 56 -18.32 -9.83 -14.87
N SER A 57 -18.94 -11.01 -14.95
CA SER A 57 -18.86 -12.09 -13.96
C SER A 57 -17.39 -12.34 -13.54
N GLY A 58 -16.99 -11.81 -12.38
CA GLY A 58 -15.60 -11.76 -11.91
C GLY A 58 -15.25 -10.53 -11.06
N ASP A 59 -16.04 -9.45 -11.14
CA ASP A 59 -15.65 -8.12 -10.64
C ASP A 59 -15.58 -7.99 -9.10
N VAL A 60 -16.44 -8.67 -8.35
CA VAL A 60 -16.41 -8.62 -6.87
C VAL A 60 -15.18 -9.32 -6.30
N GLY A 61 -14.81 -10.48 -6.88
CA GLY A 61 -13.61 -11.23 -6.50
C GLY A 61 -12.33 -10.49 -6.89
N GLY A 62 -12.28 -9.95 -8.11
CA GLY A 62 -11.17 -9.11 -8.58
C GLY A 62 -10.98 -7.86 -7.73
N TYR A 63 -12.06 -7.24 -7.28
CA TYR A 63 -12.03 -6.07 -6.39
C TYR A 63 -11.47 -6.38 -5.00
N LEU A 64 -12.00 -7.39 -4.31
CA LEU A 64 -11.52 -7.77 -2.97
C LEU A 64 -10.04 -8.15 -2.98
N LEU A 65 -9.63 -8.89 -4.02
CA LEU A 65 -8.23 -9.24 -4.23
C LEU A 65 -7.40 -7.99 -4.57
N GLY A 66 -7.92 -7.10 -5.41
CA GLY A 66 -7.29 -5.82 -5.76
C GLY A 66 -7.00 -4.92 -4.57
N ALA A 67 -7.76 -5.04 -3.48
CA ALA A 67 -7.48 -4.33 -2.23
C ALA A 67 -6.47 -5.08 -1.33
N LEU A 68 -6.60 -6.40 -1.20
CA LEU A 68 -5.81 -7.21 -0.26
C LEU A 68 -4.39 -7.54 -0.76
N LEU A 69 -4.25 -7.91 -2.04
CA LEU A 69 -2.96 -8.31 -2.63
C LEU A 69 -1.89 -7.22 -2.49
N PRO A 70 -2.17 -5.95 -2.85
CA PRO A 70 -1.19 -4.88 -2.72
C PRO A 70 -0.70 -4.65 -1.29
N ILE A 71 -1.62 -4.63 -0.31
CA ILE A 71 -1.28 -4.44 1.10
C ILE A 71 -0.35 -5.57 1.57
N GLY A 72 -0.74 -6.82 1.30
CA GLY A 72 0.03 -7.98 1.70
C GLY A 72 1.41 -8.03 1.04
N LEU A 73 1.51 -7.65 -0.23
CA LEU A 73 2.79 -7.56 -0.95
C LEU A 73 3.72 -6.53 -0.31
N LEU A 74 3.23 -5.31 -0.07
CA LEU A 74 4.04 -4.23 0.50
C LEU A 74 4.56 -4.57 1.90
N VAL A 75 3.68 -5.05 2.78
CA VAL A 75 4.04 -5.37 4.16
C VAL A 75 5.05 -6.51 4.22
N MET A 76 4.84 -7.59 3.45
CA MET A 76 5.77 -8.73 3.48
C MET A 76 7.12 -8.42 2.85
N ILE A 77 7.19 -7.61 1.79
CA ILE A 77 8.47 -7.15 1.24
C ILE A 77 9.25 -6.36 2.30
N ALA A 78 8.56 -5.47 3.01
CA ALA A 78 9.18 -4.70 4.09
C ALA A 78 9.68 -5.60 5.23
N LEU A 79 8.88 -6.57 5.67
CA LEU A 79 9.28 -7.53 6.71
C LEU A 79 10.45 -8.41 6.27
N GLY A 80 10.44 -8.89 5.02
CA GLY A 80 11.49 -9.73 4.46
C GLY A 80 12.84 -8.99 4.31
N GLY A 81 12.80 -7.69 4.02
CA GLY A 81 13.98 -6.85 3.85
C GLY A 81 14.55 -6.25 5.15
N ALA A 82 13.76 -6.20 6.22
CA ALA A 82 14.13 -5.49 7.44
C ALA A 82 15.34 -6.11 8.14
N TYR A 83 15.35 -7.43 8.35
CA TYR A 83 16.46 -8.10 9.03
C TYR A 83 17.79 -7.99 8.28
N PRO A 84 17.87 -8.25 6.95
CA PRO A 84 19.08 -8.01 6.18
C PRO A 84 19.58 -6.55 6.23
N ALA A 85 18.67 -5.58 6.17
CA ALA A 85 19.03 -4.17 6.26
C ALA A 85 19.64 -3.81 7.62
N ILE A 86 19.06 -4.32 8.70
CA ILE A 86 19.53 -4.08 10.06
C ILE A 86 20.89 -4.77 10.28
N ASP A 87 21.04 -6.04 9.89
CA ASP A 87 22.27 -6.81 10.11
C ASP A 87 23.48 -6.20 9.37
N THR A 88 23.30 -5.83 8.09
CA THR A 88 24.38 -5.24 7.26
C THR A 88 24.76 -3.80 7.65
N THR A 89 23.94 -3.13 8.47
CA THR A 89 24.17 -1.73 8.85
C THR A 89 24.43 -1.57 10.34
N ALA A 90 23.44 -1.88 11.17
CA ALA A 90 23.55 -1.79 12.62
C ALA A 90 24.32 -2.97 13.21
N GLY A 91 24.13 -4.17 12.66
CA GLY A 91 24.82 -5.38 13.12
C GLY A 91 26.34 -5.32 12.94
N GLU A 92 26.82 -4.79 11.82
CA GLU A 92 28.26 -4.53 11.62
C GLU A 92 28.81 -3.47 12.57
N ARG A 93 27.99 -2.47 12.94
CA ARG A 93 28.36 -1.44 13.93
C ARG A 93 28.47 -2.03 15.32
N GLU A 94 27.51 -2.87 15.71
CA GLU A 94 27.49 -3.56 17.00
C GLU A 94 28.71 -4.48 17.18
N ARG A 95 29.16 -5.12 16.10
CA ARG A 95 30.34 -6.00 16.08
C ARG A 95 31.68 -5.25 16.02
N GLY A 96 31.68 -3.92 15.91
CA GLY A 96 32.89 -3.12 15.76
C GLY A 96 33.67 -3.37 14.44
N THR A 97 33.01 -3.97 13.45
CA THR A 97 33.63 -4.26 12.15
C THR A 97 33.51 -3.06 11.19
N TRP A 98 32.66 -2.09 11.52
CA TRP A 98 32.38 -0.93 10.69
C TRP A 98 33.62 -0.04 10.49
N GLU A 99 34.33 0.32 11.56
CA GLU A 99 35.51 1.18 11.52
C GLU A 99 36.67 0.55 10.75
N THR A 100 36.85 -0.77 10.92
CA THR A 100 37.85 -1.56 10.18
C THR A 100 37.54 -1.56 8.69
N LEU A 101 36.26 -1.77 8.34
CA LEU A 101 35.81 -1.82 6.95
C LEU A 101 35.94 -0.46 6.25
N GLN A 102 35.73 0.64 6.98
CA GLN A 102 35.97 1.99 6.44
C GLN A 102 37.45 2.31 6.26
N SER A 103 38.32 1.82 7.16
CA SER A 103 39.77 2.07 7.11
C SER A 103 40.46 1.29 5.99
N CYS A 104 39.97 0.09 5.68
CA CYS A 104 40.53 -0.76 4.62
C CYS A 104 39.96 -0.48 3.22
N ALA A 105 38.85 0.25 3.10
CA ALA A 105 38.16 0.42 1.82
C ALA A 105 38.58 1.68 1.08
N PRO A 106 38.86 1.59 -0.23
CA PRO A 106 39.22 2.77 -1.02
C PRO A 106 38.01 3.69 -1.33
N ASN A 107 36.76 3.21 -1.26
CA ASN A 107 35.55 3.99 -1.57
C ASN A 107 34.31 3.57 -0.73
N LEU A 108 33.84 4.46 0.17
CA LEU A 108 32.64 4.27 1.01
C LEU A 108 31.34 4.10 0.20
N SER A 109 31.24 4.79 -0.94
CA SER A 109 30.05 4.71 -1.78
C SER A 109 29.87 3.32 -2.39
N THR A 110 30.96 2.62 -2.71
CA THR A 110 30.91 1.26 -3.25
C THR A 110 30.40 0.26 -2.20
N ILE A 111 30.79 0.43 -0.94
CA ILE A 111 30.29 -0.39 0.19
C ILE A 111 28.78 -0.18 0.37
N LEU A 112 28.31 1.06 0.34
CA LEU A 112 26.90 1.34 0.49
C LEU A 112 26.08 0.71 -0.65
N ILE A 113 26.55 0.83 -1.89
CA ILE A 113 25.87 0.28 -3.07
C ILE A 113 25.85 -1.25 -3.01
N SER A 114 26.93 -1.91 -2.61
CA SER A 114 26.96 -3.38 -2.53
C SER A 114 26.01 -3.90 -1.46
N LYS A 115 25.98 -3.29 -0.27
CA LYS A 115 25.02 -3.61 0.80
C LYS A 115 23.58 -3.37 0.34
N TYR A 116 23.34 -2.24 -0.32
CA TYR A 116 22.03 -1.94 -0.88
C TYR A 116 21.57 -2.99 -1.88
N LEU A 117 22.43 -3.38 -2.83
CA LEU A 117 22.11 -4.40 -3.82
C LEU A 117 21.80 -5.74 -3.15
N PHE A 118 22.58 -6.14 -2.14
CA PHE A 118 22.30 -7.34 -1.35
C PHE A 118 20.91 -7.29 -0.68
N VAL A 119 20.60 -6.21 0.05
CA VAL A 119 19.30 -6.06 0.71
C VAL A 119 18.16 -6.03 -0.31
N SER A 120 18.33 -5.30 -1.43
CA SER A 120 17.33 -5.21 -2.49
C SER A 120 17.05 -6.56 -3.15
N LEU A 121 18.07 -7.42 -3.31
CA LEU A 121 17.92 -8.76 -3.84
C LEU A 121 17.09 -9.62 -2.89
N VAL A 122 17.35 -9.55 -1.58
CA VAL A 122 16.56 -10.27 -0.58
C VAL A 122 15.11 -9.79 -0.56
N CYS A 123 14.87 -8.48 -0.65
CA CYS A 123 13.53 -7.91 -0.82
C CYS A 123 12.83 -8.45 -2.08
N CYS A 124 13.53 -8.49 -3.22
CA CYS A 124 13.00 -9.01 -4.48
C CYS A 124 12.61 -10.48 -4.36
N ILE A 125 13.49 -11.32 -3.80
CA ILE A 125 13.22 -12.75 -3.59
C ILE A 125 12.00 -12.92 -2.69
N SER A 126 11.95 -12.19 -1.57
CA SER A 126 10.81 -12.20 -0.64
C SER A 126 9.51 -11.79 -1.34
N GLY A 127 9.53 -10.71 -2.12
CA GLY A 127 8.37 -10.20 -2.85
C GLY A 127 7.87 -11.15 -3.94
N VAL A 128 8.78 -11.75 -4.69
CA VAL A 128 8.43 -12.74 -5.73
C VAL A 128 7.82 -13.99 -5.09
N LEU A 129 8.44 -14.52 -4.03
CA LEU A 129 7.89 -15.65 -3.29
C LEU A 129 6.51 -15.34 -2.71
N ASN A 130 6.35 -14.14 -2.14
CA ASN A 130 5.07 -13.70 -1.57
C ASN A 130 3.98 -13.56 -2.65
N LEU A 131 4.32 -13.01 -3.82
CA LEU A 131 3.39 -12.92 -4.95
C LEU A 131 2.92 -14.32 -5.37
N PHE A 132 3.84 -15.25 -5.58
CA PHE A 132 3.48 -16.63 -5.94
C PHE A 132 2.69 -17.32 -4.83
N ALA A 133 3.07 -17.14 -3.56
CA ALA A 133 2.33 -17.68 -2.42
C ALA A 133 0.88 -17.18 -2.42
N MET A 134 0.66 -15.87 -2.58
CA MET A 134 -0.68 -15.30 -2.64
C MET A 134 -1.48 -15.82 -3.84
N LEU A 135 -0.88 -15.88 -5.03
CA LEU A 135 -1.55 -16.41 -6.22
C LEU A 135 -1.98 -17.88 -6.04
N ILE A 136 -1.12 -18.70 -5.43
CA ILE A 136 -1.42 -20.09 -5.10
C ILE A 136 -2.52 -20.16 -4.03
N SER A 137 -2.42 -19.39 -2.95
CA SER A 137 -3.43 -19.34 -1.88
C SER A 137 -4.80 -18.93 -2.40
N ILE A 138 -4.86 -17.93 -3.29
CA ILE A 138 -6.11 -17.48 -3.91
C ILE A 138 -6.70 -18.61 -4.75
N ARG A 139 -5.91 -19.24 -5.61
CA ARG A 139 -6.38 -20.32 -6.49
C ARG A 139 -6.82 -21.56 -5.71
N SER A 140 -6.11 -21.92 -4.65
CA SER A 140 -6.28 -23.20 -3.95
C SER A 140 -7.26 -23.12 -2.78
N ILE A 141 -7.38 -21.96 -2.13
CA ILE A 141 -8.19 -21.80 -0.90
C ILE A 141 -9.39 -20.88 -1.17
N VAL A 142 -9.14 -19.67 -1.68
CA VAL A 142 -10.17 -18.64 -1.81
C VAL A 142 -11.15 -18.96 -2.95
N ALA A 143 -10.65 -19.39 -4.11
CA ALA A 143 -11.49 -19.67 -5.27
C ALA A 143 -12.50 -20.82 -5.02
N PRO A 144 -12.14 -21.94 -4.36
CA PRO A 144 -13.13 -22.96 -3.97
C PRO A 144 -14.16 -22.48 -2.95
N LEU A 145 -13.76 -21.66 -1.97
CA LEU A 145 -14.68 -21.12 -0.95
C LEU A 145 -15.71 -20.14 -1.53
N LEU A 146 -15.36 -19.46 -2.62
CA LEU A 146 -16.24 -18.51 -3.30
C LEU A 146 -17.12 -19.15 -4.39
N ARG A 147 -16.90 -20.43 -4.73
CA ARG A 147 -17.63 -21.13 -5.80
C ARG A 147 -19.11 -21.37 -5.49
N ASP A 148 -19.52 -21.39 -4.22
CA ASP A 148 -20.92 -21.53 -3.83
C ASP A 148 -21.79 -20.29 -4.19
N ASN A 149 -21.19 -19.15 -4.57
CA ASN A 149 -21.89 -17.90 -4.89
C ASN A 149 -21.79 -17.47 -6.37
N GLU A 150 -21.75 -18.41 -7.31
CA GLU A 150 -21.63 -18.20 -8.77
C GLU A 150 -20.33 -17.52 -9.26
N SER A 151 -19.56 -18.28 -10.05
CA SER A 151 -18.71 -17.80 -11.16
C SER A 151 -17.55 -16.82 -10.91
N ILE A 152 -16.84 -16.92 -9.78
CA ILE A 152 -15.53 -16.26 -9.66
C ILE A 152 -14.45 -17.17 -10.28
N THR A 153 -14.27 -17.08 -11.60
CA THR A 153 -13.09 -17.64 -12.27
C THR A 153 -11.96 -16.61 -12.25
N PHE A 154 -11.01 -16.78 -11.35
CA PHE A 154 -9.82 -15.93 -11.27
C PHE A 154 -8.76 -16.41 -12.26
N THR A 155 -8.59 -15.67 -13.36
CA THR A 155 -7.53 -15.88 -14.33
C THR A 155 -6.63 -14.66 -14.39
N VAL A 156 -5.44 -14.76 -13.81
CA VAL A 156 -4.41 -13.71 -13.95
C VAL A 156 -3.83 -13.82 -15.34
N GLY A 157 -4.08 -12.81 -16.18
CA GLY A 157 -3.48 -12.73 -17.50
C GLY A 157 -1.95 -12.59 -17.42
N PRO A 158 -1.19 -13.06 -18.43
CA PRO A 158 0.26 -12.89 -18.47
C PRO A 158 0.71 -11.42 -18.34
N GLN A 159 -0.10 -10.50 -18.87
CA GLN A 159 0.14 -9.06 -18.76
C GLN A 159 0.02 -8.55 -17.32
N THR A 160 -1.03 -8.96 -16.59
CA THR A 160 -1.19 -8.64 -15.17
C THR A 160 0.00 -9.16 -14.35
N LEU A 161 0.43 -10.39 -14.60
CA LEU A 161 1.58 -10.97 -13.90
C LEU A 161 2.86 -10.16 -14.12
N LEU A 162 3.10 -9.67 -15.34
CA LEU A 162 4.27 -8.86 -15.66
C LEU A 162 4.23 -7.51 -14.93
N VAL A 163 3.07 -6.85 -14.87
CA VAL A 163 2.91 -5.58 -14.13
C VAL A 163 3.11 -5.80 -12.63
N LEU A 164 2.57 -6.90 -12.07
CA LEU A 164 2.79 -7.27 -10.68
C LEU A 164 4.29 -7.47 -10.39
N LEU A 165 4.98 -8.28 -11.20
CA LEU A 165 6.42 -8.53 -11.05
C LEU A 165 7.27 -7.27 -11.20
N ALA A 166 7.00 -6.44 -12.21
CA ALA A 166 7.72 -5.17 -12.40
C ALA A 166 7.53 -4.25 -11.19
N GLY A 167 6.32 -4.19 -10.64
CA GLY A 167 6.04 -3.46 -9.42
C GLY A 167 6.77 -4.03 -8.20
N VAL A 168 6.85 -5.36 -8.07
CA VAL A 168 7.56 -6.04 -6.96
C VAL A 168 9.04 -5.66 -6.99
N VAL A 169 9.65 -5.67 -8.17
CA VAL A 169 11.06 -5.26 -8.34
C VAL A 169 11.23 -3.79 -7.97
N GLY A 170 10.40 -2.90 -8.52
CA GLY A 170 10.47 -1.46 -8.25
C GLY A 170 10.33 -1.11 -6.77
N VAL A 171 9.37 -1.74 -6.08
CA VAL A 171 9.16 -1.48 -4.65
C VAL A 171 10.20 -2.11 -3.76
N SER A 172 10.75 -3.26 -4.15
CA SER A 172 11.85 -3.91 -3.41
C SER A 172 13.07 -3.00 -3.34
N PHE A 173 13.41 -2.34 -4.44
CA PHE A 173 14.48 -1.33 -4.47
C PHE A 173 14.18 -0.13 -3.58
N PHE A 174 12.94 0.37 -3.60
CA PHE A 174 12.53 1.50 -2.75
C PHE A 174 12.55 1.16 -1.26
N VAL A 175 11.92 0.04 -0.89
CA VAL A 175 11.84 -0.43 0.49
C VAL A 175 13.23 -0.75 1.04
N ALA A 176 14.10 -1.40 0.27
CA ALA A 176 15.49 -1.64 0.68
C ALA A 176 16.25 -0.34 0.98
N ALA A 177 16.09 0.69 0.14
CA ALA A 177 16.74 1.98 0.34
C ALA A 177 16.22 2.68 1.61
N ALA A 178 14.91 2.65 1.82
CA ALA A 178 14.26 3.24 3.00
C ALA A 178 14.68 2.53 4.29
N LEU A 179 14.72 1.20 4.29
CA LEU A 179 15.14 0.39 5.45
C LEU A 179 16.63 0.60 5.79
N MET A 180 17.50 0.66 4.78
CA MET A 180 18.92 0.99 5.00
C MET A 180 19.08 2.41 5.56
N LEU A 181 18.36 3.40 5.03
CA LEU A 181 18.41 4.77 5.55
C LEU A 181 18.07 4.84 7.04
N CYS A 182 17.02 4.13 7.48
CA CYS A 182 16.66 4.05 8.88
C CYS A 182 17.73 3.32 9.71
N SER A 183 18.28 2.23 9.16
CA SER A 183 19.28 1.40 9.85
C SER A 183 20.64 2.08 10.01
N ILE A 184 21.00 3.07 9.17
CA ILE A 184 22.25 3.85 9.29
C ILE A 184 22.36 4.56 10.64
N PHE A 185 21.24 4.92 11.22
CA PHE A 185 21.17 5.64 12.48
C PHE A 185 21.30 4.72 13.71
N ALA A 186 21.03 3.42 13.56
CA ALA A 186 21.12 2.46 14.65
C ALA A 186 22.56 2.07 14.99
N ARG A 187 22.86 1.89 16.28
CA ARG A 187 24.14 1.36 16.77
C ARG A 187 24.08 -0.12 17.13
N THR A 188 22.90 -0.60 17.53
CA THR A 188 22.66 -2.00 17.87
C THR A 188 21.56 -2.59 17.01
N PHE A 189 21.53 -3.91 16.89
CA PHE A 189 20.48 -4.64 16.19
C PHE A 189 19.10 -4.34 16.78
N ARG A 190 19.01 -4.22 18.11
CA ARG A 190 17.77 -3.87 18.83
C ARG A 190 17.29 -2.45 18.51
N GLU A 191 18.20 -1.48 18.44
CA GLU A 191 17.88 -0.12 18.00
C GLU A 191 17.42 -0.09 16.54
N GLY A 192 18.06 -0.88 15.66
CA GLY A 192 17.68 -1.00 14.26
C GLY A 192 16.26 -1.55 14.10
N GLN A 193 15.89 -2.56 14.90
CA GLN A 193 14.53 -3.08 14.94
C GLN A 193 13.52 -2.02 15.42
N ALA A 194 13.86 -1.28 16.48
CA ALA A 194 13.00 -0.22 17.01
C ALA A 194 12.79 0.92 16.00
N LEU A 195 13.83 1.34 15.28
CA LEU A 195 13.74 2.38 14.25
C LEU A 195 13.01 1.93 12.99
N THR A 196 13.08 0.64 12.66
CA THR A 196 12.42 0.06 11.47
C THR A 196 10.93 -0.21 11.70
N THR A 197 10.50 -0.47 12.93
CA THR A 197 9.09 -0.74 13.26
C THR A 197 8.11 0.38 12.84
N PRO A 198 8.34 1.68 13.13
CA PRO A 198 7.45 2.75 12.68
C PRO A 198 7.46 2.91 11.16
N MET A 199 8.49 2.46 10.45
CA MET A 199 8.49 2.45 8.99
C MET A 199 7.41 1.52 8.42
N PHE A 200 7.11 0.40 9.08
CA PHE A 200 5.99 -0.45 8.64
C PHE A 200 4.66 0.29 8.74
N MET A 201 4.46 1.13 9.76
CA MET A 201 3.27 1.98 9.85
C MET A 201 3.24 3.02 8.72
N VAL A 202 4.36 3.69 8.44
CA VAL A 202 4.48 4.64 7.33
C VAL A 202 4.23 3.97 5.98
N ILE A 203 4.62 2.71 5.82
CA ILE A 203 4.39 1.92 4.61
C ILE A 203 2.93 1.47 4.50
N ALA A 204 2.31 1.06 5.61
CA ALA A 204 0.96 0.49 5.61
C ALA A 204 -0.16 1.54 5.60
N LEU A 205 -0.02 2.64 6.35
CA LEU A 205 -1.06 3.68 6.51
C LEU A 205 -1.58 4.24 5.19
N PRO A 206 -0.73 4.65 4.22
CA PRO A 206 -1.18 5.23 2.96
C PRO A 206 -1.97 4.25 2.10
N VAL A 207 -1.86 2.95 2.38
CA VAL A 207 -2.40 1.85 1.58
C VAL A 207 -3.80 1.45 2.09
N LEU A 208 -4.17 1.82 3.32
CA LEU A 208 -5.49 1.54 3.91
C LEU A 208 -6.68 2.09 3.10
N PRO A 209 -6.62 3.31 2.50
CA PRO A 209 -7.72 3.84 1.69
C PRO A 209 -7.98 3.08 0.39
N LEU A 210 -7.15 2.09 0.01
CA LEU A 210 -7.39 1.25 -1.18
C LEU A 210 -8.65 0.39 -1.06
N SER A 211 -9.11 0.15 0.16
CA SER A 211 -10.40 -0.47 0.45
C SER A 211 -11.58 0.40 0.03
N ASP A 212 -11.38 1.68 -0.30
CA ASP A 212 -12.41 2.54 -0.87
C ASP A 212 -12.44 2.38 -2.42
N PRO A 213 -13.56 1.92 -3.00
CA PRO A 213 -13.71 1.80 -4.45
C PRO A 213 -13.68 3.14 -5.19
N SER A 214 -13.98 4.26 -4.52
CA SER A 214 -14.05 5.58 -5.14
C SER A 214 -12.67 6.22 -5.39
N LEU A 215 -11.62 5.67 -4.77
CA LEU A 215 -10.28 6.22 -4.85
C LEU A 215 -9.66 5.95 -6.24
N GLN A 216 -9.79 6.87 -7.18
CA GLN A 216 -9.18 6.73 -8.49
C GLN A 216 -7.72 7.19 -8.50
N LEU A 217 -6.90 6.55 -9.33
CA LEU A 217 -5.52 6.96 -9.53
C LEU A 217 -5.49 8.30 -10.29
N ASN A 218 -5.15 9.36 -9.55
CA ASN A 218 -5.03 10.73 -10.05
C ASN A 218 -3.54 11.13 -10.05
N THR A 219 -3.14 12.07 -10.92
CA THR A 219 -1.77 12.59 -11.01
C THR A 219 -1.21 13.04 -9.66
N LYS A 220 -2.04 13.57 -8.74
CA LYS A 220 -1.60 13.94 -7.38
C LYS A 220 -1.25 12.72 -6.51
N LEU A 221 -2.06 11.66 -6.58
CA LEU A 221 -1.82 10.40 -5.87
C LEU A 221 -0.68 9.60 -6.50
N ALA A 222 -0.43 9.81 -7.80
CA ALA A 222 0.66 9.19 -8.55
C ALA A 222 2.05 9.61 -8.04
N PHE A 223 2.18 10.74 -7.32
CA PHE A 223 3.44 11.17 -6.72
C PHE A 223 3.76 10.50 -5.36
N VAL A 224 2.82 9.74 -4.78
CA VAL A 224 3.05 9.03 -3.51
C VAL A 224 3.47 7.58 -3.82
N PRO A 225 4.75 7.20 -3.65
CA PRO A 225 5.37 5.98 -4.20
C PRO A 225 4.80 4.63 -3.75
N LEU A 226 4.10 4.59 -2.63
CA LEU A 226 3.46 3.35 -2.15
C LEU A 226 2.00 3.27 -2.58
N VAL A 227 1.32 4.41 -2.59
CA VAL A 227 -0.09 4.51 -2.97
C VAL A 227 -0.24 4.34 -4.48
N ASN A 228 0.63 4.97 -5.27
CA ASN A 228 0.61 4.88 -6.72
C ASN A 228 0.79 3.43 -7.20
N LEU A 229 1.74 2.69 -6.60
CA LEU A 229 2.02 1.31 -6.94
C LEU A 229 0.87 0.40 -6.55
N ALA A 230 0.34 0.57 -5.34
CA ALA A 230 -0.73 -0.27 -4.87
C ALA A 230 -2.03 -0.08 -5.69
N LEU A 231 -2.29 1.15 -6.15
CA LEU A 231 -3.34 1.45 -7.11
C LEU A 231 -3.07 0.88 -8.51
N VAL A 232 -1.83 0.93 -9.01
CA VAL A 232 -1.44 0.29 -10.29
C VAL A 232 -1.66 -1.23 -10.23
N TRP A 233 -1.27 -1.87 -9.12
CA TRP A 233 -1.54 -3.30 -8.92
C TRP A 233 -3.04 -3.60 -8.86
N ARG A 234 -3.83 -2.76 -8.18
CA ARG A 234 -5.29 -2.89 -8.14
C ARG A 234 -5.91 -2.79 -9.54
N GLN A 235 -5.53 -1.78 -10.33
CA GLN A 235 -6.00 -1.60 -11.71
C GLN A 235 -5.60 -2.78 -12.61
N ALA A 236 -4.35 -3.25 -12.49
CA ALA A 236 -3.87 -4.40 -13.25
C ALA A 236 -4.64 -5.70 -12.93
N LEU A 237 -5.10 -5.88 -11.69
CA LEU A 237 -5.95 -7.00 -11.26
C LEU A 237 -7.39 -6.86 -11.77
N GLN A 238 -7.86 -5.63 -12.01
CA GLN A 238 -9.15 -5.33 -12.64
C GLN A 238 -9.10 -5.42 -14.18
N GLY A 239 -7.91 -5.67 -14.76
CA GLY A 239 -7.72 -5.73 -16.20
C GLY A 239 -7.58 -4.36 -16.89
N GLU A 240 -7.51 -3.27 -16.11
CA GLU A 240 -7.27 -1.94 -16.62
C GLU A 240 -5.77 -1.63 -16.63
N PHE A 241 -5.20 -1.47 -17.83
CA PHE A 241 -3.78 -1.17 -17.99
C PHE A 241 -3.58 0.24 -18.54
N ASN A 242 -3.09 1.14 -17.69
CA ASN A 242 -2.66 2.47 -18.11
C ASN A 242 -1.13 2.57 -18.07
N ILE A 243 -0.51 2.54 -19.25
CA ILE A 243 0.95 2.58 -19.42
C ILE A 243 1.54 3.87 -18.84
N GLN A 244 0.83 5.00 -18.94
CA GLN A 244 1.30 6.28 -18.41
C GLN A 244 1.46 6.23 -16.89
N TYR A 245 0.48 5.68 -16.18
CA TYR A 245 0.52 5.58 -14.72
C TYR A 245 1.54 4.55 -14.22
N ILE A 246 1.72 3.44 -14.95
CA ILE A 246 2.78 2.46 -14.68
C ILE A 246 4.16 3.13 -14.82
N ALA A 247 4.40 3.85 -15.93
CA ALA A 247 5.66 4.53 -16.16
C ALA A 247 5.94 5.62 -15.12
N GLN A 248 4.93 6.43 -14.78
CA GLN A 248 5.03 7.43 -13.71
C GLN A 248 5.39 6.80 -12.36
N THR A 249 4.77 5.68 -12.02
CA THR A 249 5.04 4.96 -10.77
C THR A 249 6.49 4.49 -10.69
N LEU A 250 6.99 3.86 -11.76
CA LEU A 250 8.38 3.39 -11.83
C LEU A 250 9.38 4.56 -11.78
N LEU A 251 9.08 5.68 -12.44
CA LEU A 251 9.90 6.89 -12.39
C LEU A 251 9.96 7.49 -10.99
N VAL A 252 8.82 7.60 -10.30
CA VAL A 252 8.76 8.12 -8.92
C VAL A 252 9.53 7.21 -7.97
N LEU A 253 9.36 5.88 -8.09
CA LEU A 253 10.12 4.92 -7.28
C LEU A 253 11.63 5.03 -7.54
N GLY A 254 12.05 5.07 -8.80
CA GLY A 254 13.46 5.25 -9.17
C GLY A 254 14.05 6.59 -8.67
N GLY A 255 13.28 7.67 -8.78
CA GLY A 255 13.65 8.98 -8.24
C GLY A 255 13.82 8.97 -6.72
N MET A 256 12.91 8.30 -6.00
CA MET A 256 13.01 8.16 -4.55
C MET A 256 14.17 7.25 -4.12
N VAL A 257 14.45 6.18 -4.85
CA VAL A 257 15.61 5.31 -4.62
C VAL A 257 16.92 6.09 -4.79
N THR A 258 17.07 6.81 -5.90
CA THR A 258 18.27 7.61 -6.16
C THR A 258 18.46 8.70 -5.11
N LEU A 259 17.38 9.38 -4.71
CA LEU A 259 17.41 10.34 -3.61
C LEU A 259 17.82 9.68 -2.29
N ALA A 260 17.24 8.52 -1.96
CA ALA A 260 17.54 7.81 -0.73
C ALA A 260 19.00 7.36 -0.65
N LEU A 261 19.54 6.80 -1.73
CA LEU A 261 20.96 6.42 -1.80
C LEU A 261 21.89 7.64 -1.77
N TRP A 262 21.51 8.74 -2.42
CA TRP A 262 22.26 9.99 -2.35
C TRP A 262 22.32 10.53 -0.91
N VAL A 263 21.17 10.60 -0.21
CA VAL A 263 21.11 10.97 1.21
C VAL A 263 21.93 10.02 2.06
N GLY A 264 21.80 8.70 1.86
CA GLY A 264 22.56 7.69 2.60
C GLY A 264 24.07 7.85 2.41
N SER A 265 24.52 8.14 1.19
CA SER A 265 25.94 8.37 0.88
C SER A 265 26.49 9.62 1.56
N ARG A 266 25.68 10.68 1.71
CA ARG A 266 26.03 11.91 2.44
C ARG A 266 26.06 11.67 3.94
N LEU A 267 25.07 10.94 4.48
CA LEU A 267 25.00 10.59 5.90
C LEU A 267 26.22 9.78 6.33
N LEU A 268 26.67 8.84 5.49
CA LEU A 268 27.88 8.05 5.73
C LEU A 268 29.19 8.81 5.55
N ARG A 269 29.18 10.07 5.11
CA ARG A 269 30.38 10.94 5.09
C ARG A 269 30.46 11.86 6.29
N ASN A 270 29.33 12.06 6.99
CA ASN A 270 29.29 12.92 8.16
C ASN A 270 29.96 12.24 9.36
N GLU A 271 31.15 12.71 9.72
CA GLU A 271 31.94 12.21 10.86
C GLU A 271 31.18 12.33 12.20
N SER A 272 30.25 13.27 12.34
CA SER A 272 29.42 13.43 13.54
C SER A 272 28.49 12.25 13.83
N LEU A 273 28.18 11.44 12.81
CA LEU A 273 27.45 10.18 12.91
C LEU A 273 28.38 9.02 13.33
N MET A 274 29.70 9.19 13.17
CA MET A 274 30.74 8.18 13.39
C MET A 274 31.39 8.31 14.77
N THR A 275 31.71 9.53 15.21
CA THR A 275 32.44 9.79 16.45
C THR A 275 31.57 10.52 17.46
N GLY A 276 30.81 9.75 18.24
CA GLY A 276 30.04 10.26 19.36
C GLY A 276 30.11 9.31 20.55
N PRO A 277 30.93 9.60 21.58
CA PRO A 277 31.00 8.78 22.77
C PRO A 277 29.67 8.83 23.54
N GLY A 278 29.13 7.66 23.87
CA GLY A 278 28.25 7.44 25.03
C GLY A 278 26.87 8.13 25.11
N LEU A 279 26.40 8.89 24.12
CA LEU A 279 25.05 9.48 24.17
C LEU A 279 24.15 8.95 23.06
N GLU A 280 23.01 8.41 23.49
CA GLU A 280 21.86 8.02 22.69
C GLU A 280 21.51 9.07 21.62
N MET A 281 20.91 8.61 20.53
CA MET A 281 20.54 9.46 19.41
C MET A 281 19.33 10.32 19.75
N ASP A 282 19.60 11.49 20.30
CA ASP A 282 18.58 12.49 20.65
C ASP A 282 18.05 13.22 19.40
N TRP A 283 16.79 13.69 19.47
CA TRP A 283 16.07 14.36 18.38
C TRP A 283 16.82 15.60 17.84
N LYS A 284 17.54 16.31 18.71
CA LYS A 284 18.40 17.45 18.33
C LYS A 284 19.60 17.02 17.48
N ARG A 285 20.19 15.84 17.75
CA ARG A 285 21.27 15.29 16.92
C ARG A 285 20.74 14.79 15.58
N PHE A 286 19.60 14.10 15.57
CA PHE A 286 18.94 13.65 14.34
C PHE A 286 18.68 14.82 13.38
N THR A 287 18.05 15.89 13.87
CA THR A 287 17.77 17.09 13.08
C THR A 287 19.04 17.86 12.68
N GLY A 288 20.07 17.87 13.53
CA GLY A 288 21.38 18.45 13.22
C GLY A 288 22.11 17.73 12.09
N VAL A 289 22.13 16.39 12.11
CA VAL A 289 22.72 15.54 11.07
C VAL A 289 22.00 15.72 9.75
N ILE A 290 20.66 15.74 9.75
CA ILE A 290 19.87 15.99 8.55
C ILE A 290 20.17 17.39 7.99
N LYS A 291 20.25 18.43 8.83
CA LYS A 291 20.64 19.77 8.38
C LYS A 291 22.06 19.82 7.81
N GLY A 292 23.00 19.03 8.35
CA GLY A 292 24.36 18.88 7.82
C GLY A 292 24.39 18.28 6.41
N VAL A 293 23.58 17.24 6.15
CA VAL A 293 23.46 16.60 4.81
C VAL A 293 23.08 17.60 3.72
N PHE A 294 22.17 18.54 4.03
CA PHE A 294 21.70 19.56 3.10
C PHE A 294 22.60 20.80 3.02
N ARG A 295 23.49 21.02 4.00
CA ARG A 295 24.37 22.20 4.04
C ARG A 295 25.74 22.02 3.39
N GLY A 296 26.13 20.80 3.04
CA GLY A 296 27.32 20.55 2.22
C GLY A 296 28.59 21.12 2.84
N ASN A 297 29.01 20.56 3.96
CA ASN A 297 30.41 20.61 4.40
C ASN A 297 31.01 19.22 4.24
#